data_AF-A0A3C0KUK5-F1
#
_entry.id   AF-A0A3C0KUK5-F1
#
_cell.length_a   1.000
_cell.length_b   1.000
_cell.length_c   1.000
_cell.angle_alpha   90.00
_cell.angle_beta   90.00
_cell.angle_gamma   90.00
#
_symmetry.space_group_name_H-M   'P 1'
#
loop_
_entity.id
_entity.type
_entity.pdbx_description
1 polymer ?
#
loop_
_entity_poly.entity_id
_entity_poly.type
_entity_poly.pdbx_seq_one_letter_code
_entity_poly.pdbx_strand_id
1 'polypeptide(L)'
;MAKMIINGHEIEAKAGATVLEEARKLNIDIPTLCYHKDLSSFGACRLCTVEIKVKGKWQLAASCQTETAAGMEVRTDTDNVRESRKLAAALLYFRYPQAVVVRDMAKKLGVEVQAAAADSQDCILCGLCTRTCHEIVGVNALTFKDRGLARDIEEPKIEFNSSACIGCGSCAYVCPTGFVRMEAVDGKRIIWDKVFKMASCQVCGRYFAPVEQLEFISKTTGVSVSQMMTCVSCR
;
A
#
# COMPACT_ATOMS: atom_id res chain seq x y z
N MET A 1 27.21 -5.38 3.93
CA MET A 1 26.60 -4.12 4.41
C MET A 1 27.22 -2.98 3.63
N ALA A 2 26.43 -2.00 3.23
CA ALA A 2 26.90 -0.86 2.45
C ALA A 2 26.93 0.39 3.34
N LYS A 3 28.10 1.05 3.45
CA LYS A 3 28.22 2.32 4.18
C LYS A 3 27.63 3.44 3.33
N MET A 4 26.73 4.23 3.88
CA MET A 4 26.11 5.35 3.19
C MET A 4 25.79 6.49 4.18
N ILE A 5 25.42 7.65 3.64
CA ILE A 5 25.15 8.86 4.41
C ILE A 5 23.72 9.34 4.13
N ILE A 6 22.91 9.54 5.16
CA ILE A 6 21.59 10.18 5.06
C ILE A 6 21.59 11.43 5.94
N ASN A 7 21.43 12.62 5.35
CA ASN A 7 21.46 13.91 6.06
C ASN A 7 22.70 14.10 6.96
N GLY A 8 23.86 13.57 6.56
CA GLY A 8 25.09 13.61 7.35
C GLY A 8 25.26 12.48 8.36
N HIS A 9 24.25 11.63 8.58
CA HIS A 9 24.36 10.43 9.41
C HIS A 9 24.96 9.28 8.62
N GLU A 10 26.13 8.79 9.05
CA GLU A 10 26.72 7.56 8.53
C GLU A 10 25.95 6.34 9.04
N ILE A 11 25.55 5.45 8.12
CA ILE A 11 24.84 4.21 8.43
C ILE A 11 25.39 3.02 7.64
N GLU A 12 25.12 1.82 8.14
CA GLU A 12 25.36 0.56 7.44
C GLU A 12 24.03 -0.05 6.99
N ALA A 13 23.77 -0.01 5.69
CA ALA A 13 22.58 -0.56 5.10
C ALA A 13 22.74 -2.05 4.76
N LYS A 14 21.66 -2.82 4.92
CA LYS A 14 21.59 -4.20 4.44
C LYS A 14 21.48 -4.21 2.91
N ALA A 15 22.05 -5.23 2.26
CA ALA A 15 21.91 -5.39 0.82
C ALA A 15 20.42 -5.56 0.46
N GLY A 16 19.98 -4.89 -0.61
CA GLY A 16 18.58 -4.90 -1.06
C GLY A 16 17.63 -4.00 -0.26
N ALA A 17 18.08 -3.32 0.79
CA ALA A 17 17.27 -2.31 1.47
C ALA A 17 17.11 -1.06 0.60
N THR A 18 15.98 -0.39 0.76
CA THR A 18 15.69 0.88 0.09
C THR A 18 16.09 2.07 0.96
N VAL A 19 16.34 3.22 0.32
CA VAL A 19 16.63 4.47 1.04
C VAL A 19 15.50 4.84 2.02
N LEU A 20 14.24 4.58 1.66
CA LEU A 20 13.08 4.85 2.52
C LEU A 20 13.14 4.03 3.83
N GLU A 21 13.48 2.75 3.73
CA GLU A 21 13.54 1.85 4.89
C GLU A 21 14.63 2.27 5.87
N GLU A 22 15.82 2.58 5.36
CA GLU A 22 16.93 3.04 6.20
C GLU A 22 16.66 4.42 6.80
N ALA A 23 16.07 5.35 6.05
CA ALA A 23 15.67 6.65 6.58
C ALA A 23 14.66 6.51 7.73
N ARG A 24 13.69 5.61 7.63
CA ARG A 24 12.70 5.36 8.69
C ARG A 24 13.31 4.76 9.95
N LYS A 25 14.34 3.91 9.83
CA LYS A 25 15.09 3.41 11.00
C LYS A 25 15.81 4.52 11.76
N LEU A 26 16.17 5.61 11.07
CA LEU A 26 16.72 6.83 11.66
C LEU A 26 15.65 7.81 12.18
N ASN A 27 14.38 7.42 12.19
CA ASN A 27 13.24 8.29 12.51
C ASN A 27 13.12 9.52 11.58
N ILE A 28 13.64 9.43 10.36
CA ILE A 28 13.44 10.45 9.33
C ILE A 28 12.10 10.16 8.65
N ASP A 29 11.12 11.02 8.89
CA ASP A 29 9.79 10.89 8.26
C ASP A 29 9.86 11.27 6.78
N ILE A 30 9.63 10.29 5.93
CA ILE A 30 9.45 10.47 4.49
C ILE A 30 8.00 10.08 4.13
N PRO A 31 7.20 11.01 3.60
CA PRO A 31 5.78 10.79 3.38
C PRO A 31 5.53 9.79 2.25
N THR A 32 4.53 8.93 2.44
CA THR A 32 4.12 7.91 1.47
C THR A 32 2.63 7.66 1.54
N LEU A 33 1.98 7.42 0.40
CA LEU A 33 0.61 6.89 0.34
C LEU A 33 0.54 5.48 -0.29
N CYS A 34 1.53 5.10 -1.09
CA CYS A 34 1.55 3.81 -1.80
C CYS A 34 2.59 2.82 -1.27
N TYR A 35 3.21 3.08 -0.12
CA TYR A 35 4.21 2.18 0.46
C TYR A 35 3.63 1.41 1.65
N HIS A 36 4.00 0.14 1.76
CA HIS A 36 3.76 -0.69 2.92
C HIS A 36 4.99 -1.57 3.12
N LYS A 37 5.44 -1.73 4.37
CA LYS A 37 6.71 -2.41 4.71
C LYS A 37 6.79 -3.88 4.30
N ASP A 38 5.63 -4.53 4.20
CA ASP A 38 5.52 -5.95 3.85
C ASP A 38 5.19 -6.16 2.35
N LEU A 39 5.21 -5.11 1.52
CA LEU A 39 4.92 -5.19 0.08
C LEU A 39 6.07 -4.63 -0.76
N SER A 40 6.23 -5.16 -1.97
CA SER A 40 7.18 -4.67 -2.96
C SER A 40 6.97 -3.19 -3.28
N SER A 41 8.02 -2.46 -3.67
CA SER A 41 7.91 -1.02 -3.93
C SER A 41 7.17 -0.68 -5.23
N PHE A 42 6.27 0.31 -5.17
CA PHE A 42 5.41 0.68 -6.31
C PHE A 42 5.72 2.06 -6.92
N GLY A 43 6.06 3.05 -6.11
CA GLY A 43 6.49 4.37 -6.59
C GLY A 43 5.40 5.28 -7.18
N ALA A 44 4.12 4.91 -7.15
CA ALA A 44 3.05 5.69 -7.78
C ALA A 44 2.80 7.08 -7.16
N CYS A 45 2.85 7.22 -5.84
CA CYS A 45 2.49 8.50 -5.19
C CYS A 45 3.55 9.60 -5.31
N ARG A 46 4.82 9.25 -5.58
CA ARG A 46 5.98 10.18 -5.67
C ARG A 46 6.24 11.09 -4.46
N LEU A 47 5.53 10.91 -3.34
CA LEU A 47 5.78 11.67 -2.10
C LEU A 47 7.12 11.32 -1.44
N CYS A 48 7.65 10.14 -1.72
CA CYS A 48 8.90 9.66 -1.13
C CYS A 48 10.17 10.25 -1.75
N THR A 49 10.05 11.34 -2.53
CA THR A 49 11.19 11.95 -3.22
C THR A 49 12.26 12.40 -2.23
N VAL A 50 13.52 12.14 -2.59
CA VAL A 50 14.74 12.57 -1.89
C VAL A 50 15.77 12.99 -2.94
N GLU A 51 16.84 13.67 -2.55
CA GLU A 51 18.01 13.86 -3.41
C GLU A 51 19.07 12.81 -3.11
N ILE A 52 19.61 12.21 -4.17
CA ILE A 52 20.77 11.32 -4.11
C ILE A 52 21.91 11.91 -4.94
N LYS A 53 23.15 11.66 -4.53
CA LYS A 53 24.34 12.12 -5.24
C LYS A 53 24.79 11.08 -6.27
N VAL A 54 24.73 11.44 -7.55
CA VAL A 54 25.15 10.58 -8.68
C VAL A 54 26.21 11.32 -9.48
N LYS A 55 27.41 10.72 -9.60
CA LYS A 55 28.56 11.31 -10.34
C LYS A 55 28.82 12.78 -9.96
N GLY A 56 28.76 13.09 -8.66
CA GLY A 56 28.99 14.43 -8.11
C GLY A 56 27.82 15.41 -8.24
N LYS A 57 26.69 15.04 -8.84
CA LYS A 57 25.49 15.88 -8.99
C LYS A 57 24.34 15.36 -8.12
N TRP A 58 23.58 16.28 -7.54
CA TRP A 58 22.34 15.94 -6.82
C TRP A 58 21.21 15.71 -7.81
N GLN A 59 20.48 14.63 -7.64
CA GLN A 59 19.36 14.24 -8.48
C GLN A 59 18.19 13.76 -7.61
N LEU A 60 16.97 14.13 -7.99
CA LEU A 60 15.77 13.63 -7.33
C LEU A 60 15.58 12.15 -7.65
N ALA A 61 15.26 11.37 -6.62
CA ALA A 61 14.96 9.95 -6.73
C ALA A 61 13.83 9.55 -5.78
N ALA A 62 13.12 8.48 -6.11
CA ALA A 62 12.09 7.92 -5.25
C ALA A 62 12.72 6.99 -4.20
N SER A 63 12.82 7.45 -2.95
CA SER A 63 13.49 6.68 -1.88
C SER A 63 12.91 5.28 -1.67
N CYS A 64 11.62 5.06 -1.98
CA CYS A 64 11.00 3.74 -1.87
C CYS A 64 11.48 2.74 -2.93
N GLN A 65 12.05 3.20 -4.06
CA GLN A 65 12.53 2.32 -5.14
C GLN A 65 14.06 2.33 -5.25
N THR A 66 14.72 3.34 -4.70
CA THR A 66 16.18 3.44 -4.73
C THR A 66 16.78 2.47 -3.71
N GLU A 67 17.46 1.44 -4.21
CA GLU A 67 18.28 0.54 -3.39
C GLU A 67 19.50 1.27 -2.84
N THR A 68 19.88 0.94 -1.62
CA THR A 68 21.08 1.50 -0.98
C THR A 68 22.35 0.97 -1.63
N ALA A 69 23.33 1.85 -1.84
CA ALA A 69 24.63 1.51 -2.39
C ALA A 69 25.77 2.07 -1.54
N ALA A 70 26.95 1.44 -1.60
CA ALA A 70 28.12 1.90 -0.85
C ALA A 70 28.56 3.29 -1.34
N GLY A 71 28.87 4.19 -0.41
CA GLY A 71 29.24 5.57 -0.68
C GLY A 71 28.07 6.46 -1.14
N MET A 72 26.83 5.98 -1.07
CA MET A 72 25.66 6.79 -1.41
C MET A 72 25.47 7.93 -0.40
N GLU A 73 25.19 9.13 -0.90
CA GLU A 73 24.80 10.29 -0.10
C GLU A 73 23.36 10.68 -0.43
N VAL A 74 22.54 10.86 0.60
CA VAL A 74 21.12 11.19 0.50
C VAL A 74 20.78 12.45 1.30
N ARG A 75 19.95 13.31 0.74
CA ARG A 75 19.33 14.46 1.43
C ARG A 75 17.82 14.37 1.34
N THR A 76 17.12 14.50 2.47
CA THR A 76 15.68 14.24 2.52
C THR A 76 14.82 15.49 2.69
N ASP A 77 15.42 16.67 2.83
CA ASP A 77 14.71 17.90 3.22
C ASP A 77 15.32 19.20 2.63
N THR A 78 15.87 19.12 1.41
CA THR A 78 16.30 20.33 0.67
C THR A 78 15.09 21.03 0.05
N ASP A 79 15.26 22.28 -0.37
CA ASP A 79 14.19 23.04 -1.05
C ASP A 79 13.67 22.29 -2.29
N ASN A 80 14.57 21.71 -3.09
CA ASN A 80 14.20 20.86 -4.24
C ASN A 80 13.31 19.68 -3.83
N VAL A 81 13.60 19.02 -2.71
CA VAL A 81 12.81 17.90 -2.20
C VAL A 81 11.44 18.38 -1.72
N ARG A 82 11.39 19.49 -0.96
CA ARG A 82 10.16 20.07 -0.44
C ARG A 82 9.23 20.50 -1.57
N GLU A 83 9.75 21.21 -2.56
CA GLU A 83 8.98 21.64 -3.75
C GLU A 83 8.50 20.45 -4.58
N SER A 84 9.35 19.42 -4.78
CA SER A 84 8.94 18.21 -5.49
C SER A 84 7.81 17.47 -4.78
N ARG A 85 7.89 17.33 -3.44
CA ARG A 85 6.84 16.70 -2.63
C ARG A 85 5.55 17.51 -2.64
N LYS A 86 5.63 18.83 -2.52
CA LYS A 86 4.49 19.74 -2.58
C LYS A 86 3.79 19.66 -3.94
N LEU A 87 4.55 19.62 -5.04
CA LEU A 87 4.00 19.42 -6.38
C LEU A 87 3.29 18.06 -6.52
N ALA A 88 3.92 16.98 -6.07
CA ALA A 88 3.31 15.65 -6.11
C ALA A 88 1.99 15.61 -5.30
N ALA A 89 1.98 16.22 -4.11
CA ALA A 89 0.79 16.33 -3.29
C ALA A 89 -0.30 17.20 -3.93
N ALA A 90 0.07 18.30 -4.58
CA ALA A 90 -0.85 19.18 -5.30
C ALA A 90 -1.52 18.46 -6.49
N LEU A 91 -0.76 17.66 -7.25
CA LEU A 91 -1.30 16.86 -8.35
C LEU A 91 -2.24 15.76 -7.85
N LEU A 92 -1.89 15.09 -6.74
CA LEU A 92 -2.77 14.11 -6.11
C LEU A 92 -4.07 14.76 -5.62
N TYR A 93 -3.96 15.92 -4.95
CA TYR A 93 -5.12 16.67 -4.48
C TYR A 93 -5.99 17.17 -5.63
N PHE A 94 -5.40 17.68 -6.70
CA PHE A 94 -6.13 18.09 -7.91
C PHE A 94 -6.96 16.94 -8.49
N ARG A 95 -6.39 15.73 -8.53
CA ARG A 95 -7.07 14.54 -9.06
C ARG A 95 -8.10 13.95 -8.09
N TYR A 96 -7.84 13.99 -6.78
CA TYR A 96 -8.67 13.36 -5.74
C TYR A 96 -9.01 14.36 -4.62
N PRO A 97 -9.71 15.47 -4.92
CA PRO A 97 -9.86 16.58 -3.98
C PRO A 97 -10.73 16.26 -2.76
N GLN A 98 -11.50 15.16 -2.81
CA GLN A 98 -12.42 14.76 -1.75
C GLN A 98 -11.93 13.59 -0.89
N ALA A 99 -10.80 12.96 -1.26
CA ALA A 99 -10.23 11.87 -0.48
C ALA A 99 -9.52 12.42 0.78
N VAL A 100 -10.02 12.07 1.97
CA VAL A 100 -9.52 12.58 3.27
C VAL A 100 -8.00 12.43 3.38
N VAL A 101 -7.48 11.22 3.11
CA VAL A 101 -6.04 10.92 3.21
C VAL A 101 -5.17 11.78 2.27
N VAL A 102 -5.69 12.13 1.09
CA VAL A 102 -4.98 12.98 0.12
C VAL A 102 -4.99 14.43 0.60
N ARG A 103 -6.12 14.91 1.13
CA ARG A 103 -6.24 16.26 1.68
C ARG A 103 -5.32 16.46 2.89
N ASP A 104 -5.27 15.48 3.79
CA ASP A 104 -4.39 15.54 4.96
C ASP A 104 -2.91 15.54 4.55
N MET A 105 -2.55 14.71 3.57
CA MET A 105 -1.20 14.70 3.01
C MET A 105 -0.85 16.03 2.31
N ALA A 106 -1.78 16.60 1.55
CA ALA A 106 -1.62 17.88 0.88
C ALA A 106 -1.41 19.03 1.87
N LYS A 107 -2.24 19.10 2.93
CA LYS A 107 -2.07 20.06 4.04
C LYS A 107 -0.71 19.91 4.73
N LYS A 108 -0.32 18.67 5.05
CA LYS A 108 0.97 18.36 5.69
C LYS A 108 2.16 18.87 4.86
N LEU A 109 2.03 18.88 3.53
CA LEU A 109 3.08 19.32 2.61
C LEU A 109 2.93 20.77 2.12
N GLY A 110 2.07 21.55 2.78
CA GLY A 110 1.92 22.99 2.52
C GLY A 110 1.17 23.33 1.24
N VAL A 111 0.33 22.41 0.74
CA VAL A 111 -0.62 22.69 -0.34
C VAL A 111 -1.88 23.32 0.27
N GLU A 112 -2.36 24.39 -0.36
CA GLU A 112 -3.63 25.00 0.01
C GLU A 112 -4.80 24.06 -0.35
N VAL A 113 -5.55 23.64 0.66
CA VAL A 113 -6.70 22.75 0.52
C VAL A 113 -7.95 23.51 0.90
N GLN A 114 -8.98 23.42 0.05
CA GLN A 114 -10.24 24.13 0.27
C GLN A 114 -10.96 23.56 1.51
N ALA A 115 -11.73 24.39 2.20
CA ALA A 115 -12.58 23.98 3.31
C ALA A 115 -13.92 23.40 2.80
N ALA A 116 -13.86 22.27 2.08
CA ALA A 116 -15.04 21.50 1.65
C ALA A 116 -15.24 20.25 2.51
N ALA A 117 -16.45 19.67 2.54
CA ALA A 117 -16.66 18.34 3.12
C ALA A 117 -15.77 17.32 2.40
N ALA A 118 -15.05 16.46 3.13
CA ALA A 118 -14.19 15.41 2.60
C ALA A 118 -14.78 14.07 3.00
N ASP A 119 -15.48 13.39 2.10
CA ASP A 119 -16.11 12.10 2.39
C ASP A 119 -15.96 11.09 1.24
N SER A 120 -15.18 11.43 0.22
CA SER A 120 -14.97 10.51 -0.89
C SER A 120 -14.02 9.39 -0.51
N GLN A 121 -14.40 8.19 -0.94
CA GLN A 121 -13.61 6.98 -0.84
C GLN A 121 -12.99 6.64 -2.19
N ASP A 122 -12.56 7.64 -2.97
CA ASP A 122 -11.98 7.42 -4.30
C ASP A 122 -10.75 6.50 -4.25
N CYS A 123 -10.60 5.70 -5.31
CA CYS A 123 -9.36 4.95 -5.53
C CYS A 123 -8.26 5.91 -5.99
N ILE A 124 -7.21 6.07 -5.19
CA ILE A 124 -6.05 6.88 -5.56
C ILE A 124 -4.98 6.12 -6.36
N LEU A 125 -5.32 4.92 -6.86
CA LEU A 125 -4.43 4.07 -7.67
C LEU A 125 -3.08 3.77 -7.01
N CYS A 126 -3.06 3.56 -5.68
CA CYS A 126 -1.84 3.29 -4.92
C CYS A 126 -1.31 1.84 -5.06
N GLY A 127 -2.09 0.94 -5.68
CA GLY A 127 -1.70 -0.45 -5.92
C GLY A 127 -1.45 -1.31 -4.67
N LEU A 128 -1.83 -0.84 -3.47
CA LEU A 128 -1.66 -1.62 -2.23
C LEU A 128 -2.55 -2.87 -2.22
N CYS A 129 -3.80 -2.73 -2.66
CA CYS A 129 -4.78 -3.81 -2.73
C CYS A 129 -4.39 -4.92 -3.73
N THR A 130 -3.83 -4.55 -4.89
CA THR A 130 -3.40 -5.51 -5.91
C THR A 130 -2.14 -6.25 -5.43
N ARG A 131 -1.15 -5.53 -4.90
CA ARG A 131 0.07 -6.15 -4.35
C ARG A 131 -0.19 -7.04 -3.16
N THR A 132 -1.02 -6.65 -2.19
CA THR A 132 -1.33 -7.56 -1.06
C THR A 132 -2.06 -8.82 -1.52
N CYS A 133 -2.95 -8.69 -2.52
CA CYS A 133 -3.68 -9.82 -3.08
C CYS A 133 -2.76 -10.83 -3.79
N HIS A 134 -1.71 -10.33 -4.45
CA HIS A 134 -0.72 -11.13 -5.17
C HIS A 134 0.40 -11.65 -4.24
N GLU A 135 1.07 -10.77 -3.51
CA GLU A 135 2.31 -11.07 -2.78
C GLU A 135 2.08 -11.71 -1.41
N ILE A 136 1.01 -11.32 -0.71
CA ILE A 136 0.74 -11.81 0.65
C ILE A 136 -0.29 -12.92 0.65
N VAL A 137 -1.42 -12.72 -0.05
CA VAL A 137 -2.52 -13.69 -0.07
C VAL A 137 -2.28 -14.77 -1.13
N GLY A 138 -1.69 -14.42 -2.28
CA GLY A 138 -1.36 -15.38 -3.34
C GLY A 138 -2.53 -15.80 -4.23
N VAL A 139 -3.68 -15.12 -4.16
CA VAL A 139 -4.89 -15.51 -4.92
C VAL A 139 -5.08 -14.74 -6.22
N ASN A 140 -4.38 -13.61 -6.42
CA ASN A 140 -4.38 -12.86 -7.68
C ASN A 140 -5.78 -12.42 -8.16
N ALA A 141 -6.68 -12.13 -7.22
CA ALA A 141 -8.04 -11.68 -7.53
C ALA A 141 -8.11 -10.22 -7.97
N LEU A 142 -7.05 -9.43 -7.79
CA LEU A 142 -6.99 -8.01 -8.13
C LEU A 142 -5.81 -7.72 -9.04
N THR A 143 -6.07 -7.13 -10.20
CA THR A 143 -5.03 -6.75 -11.17
C THR A 143 -5.00 -5.24 -11.37
N PHE A 144 -3.82 -4.64 -11.31
CA PHE A 144 -3.63 -3.24 -11.68
C PHE A 144 -3.51 -3.15 -13.20
N LYS A 145 -4.45 -2.48 -13.85
CA LYS A 145 -4.38 -2.18 -15.28
C LYS A 145 -3.96 -0.74 -15.45
N ASP A 146 -2.87 -0.54 -16.17
CA ASP A 146 -2.38 0.76 -16.61
C ASP A 146 -2.19 0.72 -18.13
N ARG A 147 -2.02 1.89 -18.75
CA ARG A 147 -1.71 2.07 -20.17
C ARG A 147 -0.57 1.18 -20.63
N GLY A 148 0.40 0.91 -19.75
CA GLY A 148 1.61 0.20 -20.10
C GLY A 148 2.30 0.85 -21.31
N LEU A 149 3.06 0.07 -22.07
CA LEU A 149 3.68 0.54 -23.31
C LEU A 149 2.70 0.55 -24.50
N ALA A 150 1.67 -0.31 -24.48
CA ALA A 150 0.74 -0.51 -25.57
C ALA A 150 -0.38 0.56 -25.64
N ARG A 151 -0.63 1.29 -24.54
CA ARG A 151 -1.65 2.35 -24.41
C ARG A 151 -3.10 1.90 -24.69
N ASP A 152 -3.40 0.63 -24.44
CA ASP A 152 -4.70 0.01 -24.77
C ASP A 152 -5.86 0.39 -23.82
N ILE A 153 -5.63 1.25 -22.82
CA ILE A 153 -6.66 1.70 -21.89
C ILE A 153 -6.62 3.22 -21.71
N GLU A 154 -7.77 3.86 -21.56
CA GLU A 154 -7.84 5.32 -21.37
C GLU A 154 -7.36 5.73 -19.98
N GLU A 155 -7.85 5.05 -18.93
CA GLU A 155 -7.50 5.34 -17.54
C GLU A 155 -7.06 4.09 -16.77
N PRO A 156 -6.06 4.21 -15.87
CA PRO A 156 -5.67 3.10 -15.02
C PRO A 156 -6.79 2.72 -14.06
N LYS A 157 -6.96 1.43 -13.83
CA LYS A 157 -8.03 0.87 -12.99
C LYS A 157 -7.59 -0.41 -12.29
N ILE A 158 -8.37 -0.83 -11.31
CA ILE A 158 -8.22 -2.14 -10.68
C ILE A 158 -9.29 -3.07 -11.26
N GLU A 159 -8.87 -4.20 -11.81
CA GLU A 159 -9.78 -5.26 -12.27
C GLU A 159 -9.93 -6.33 -11.19
N PHE A 160 -11.16 -6.76 -10.98
CA PHE A 160 -11.54 -7.78 -10.01
C PHE A 160 -11.92 -9.09 -10.70
N ASN A 161 -11.26 -10.17 -10.31
CA ASN A 161 -11.64 -11.53 -10.69
C ASN A 161 -12.38 -12.21 -9.53
N SER A 162 -13.70 -12.31 -9.66
CA SER A 162 -14.59 -12.89 -8.65
C SER A 162 -14.33 -14.38 -8.40
N SER A 163 -13.86 -15.12 -9.40
CA SER A 163 -13.59 -16.57 -9.28
C SER A 163 -12.34 -16.88 -8.45
N ALA A 164 -11.38 -15.96 -8.41
CA ALA A 164 -10.14 -16.11 -7.63
C ALA A 164 -10.25 -15.54 -6.20
N CYS A 165 -11.17 -14.61 -5.95
CA CYS A 165 -11.29 -13.97 -4.65
C CYS A 165 -11.84 -14.92 -3.59
N ILE A 166 -11.16 -14.99 -2.43
CA ILE A 166 -11.55 -15.82 -1.27
C ILE A 166 -12.14 -15.01 -0.10
N GLY A 167 -12.36 -13.71 -0.29
CA GLY A 167 -13.00 -12.85 0.72
C GLY A 167 -12.13 -12.49 1.93
N CYS A 168 -10.81 -12.66 1.86
CA CYS A 168 -9.90 -12.48 3.01
C CYS A 168 -9.91 -11.08 3.63
N GLY A 169 -10.24 -10.04 2.85
CA GLY A 169 -10.32 -8.66 3.34
C GLY A 169 -8.98 -7.90 3.38
N SER A 170 -7.85 -8.53 3.04
CA SER A 170 -6.53 -7.87 3.09
C SER A 170 -6.48 -6.59 2.25
N CYS A 171 -7.14 -6.58 1.08
CA CYS A 171 -7.22 -5.40 0.22
C CYS A 171 -8.02 -4.24 0.83
N ALA A 172 -9.07 -4.54 1.61
CA ALA A 172 -9.83 -3.54 2.35
C ALA A 172 -8.99 -2.94 3.48
N TYR A 173 -8.27 -3.79 4.21
CA TYR A 173 -7.42 -3.38 5.33
C TYR A 173 -6.28 -2.45 4.92
N VAL A 174 -5.62 -2.73 3.80
CA VAL A 174 -4.51 -1.89 3.30
C VAL A 174 -4.96 -0.67 2.50
N CYS A 175 -6.27 -0.49 2.27
CA CYS A 175 -6.76 0.61 1.44
C CYS A 175 -6.71 1.93 2.21
N PRO A 176 -5.88 2.92 1.80
CA PRO A 176 -5.71 4.15 2.55
C PRO A 176 -6.91 5.11 2.45
N THR A 177 -7.80 4.91 1.48
CA THR A 177 -8.95 5.79 1.21
C THR A 177 -10.28 5.20 1.62
N GLY A 178 -10.32 3.91 1.99
CA GLY A 178 -11.58 3.19 2.20
C GLY A 178 -12.34 2.86 0.90
N PHE A 179 -11.73 3.03 -0.28
CA PHE A 179 -12.33 2.64 -1.57
C PHE A 179 -12.77 1.17 -1.58
N VAL A 180 -11.90 0.29 -1.07
CA VAL A 180 -12.23 -1.13 -0.95
C VAL A 180 -13.02 -1.34 0.34
N ARG A 181 -14.34 -1.40 0.23
CA ARG A 181 -15.24 -1.64 1.35
C ARG A 181 -15.33 -3.12 1.68
N MET A 182 -15.41 -3.41 2.98
CA MET A 182 -15.71 -4.74 3.48
C MET A 182 -16.81 -4.64 4.51
N GLU A 183 -17.94 -5.27 4.23
CA GLU A 183 -19.09 -5.29 5.11
C GLU A 183 -19.31 -6.70 5.65
N ALA A 184 -19.82 -6.81 6.87
CA ALA A 184 -20.19 -8.07 7.48
C ALA A 184 -21.63 -7.97 7.98
N VAL A 185 -22.54 -8.72 7.37
CA VAL A 185 -23.97 -8.69 7.68
C VAL A 185 -24.48 -10.12 7.73
N ASP A 186 -25.08 -10.51 8.86
CA ASP A 186 -25.80 -11.78 9.03
C ASP A 186 -25.05 -13.02 8.49
N GLY A 187 -23.85 -13.27 9.02
CA GLY A 187 -23.04 -14.42 8.61
C GLY A 187 -22.49 -14.37 7.18
N LYS A 188 -22.56 -13.21 6.53
CA LYS A 188 -21.99 -12.96 5.21
C LYS A 188 -20.95 -11.85 5.28
N ARG A 189 -19.95 -11.94 4.41
CA ARG A 189 -19.01 -10.85 4.13
C ARG A 189 -19.21 -10.39 2.70
N ILE A 190 -19.24 -9.08 2.47
CA ILE A 190 -19.36 -8.49 1.14
C ILE A 190 -18.09 -7.69 0.86
N ILE A 191 -17.43 -7.99 -0.26
CA ILE A 191 -16.26 -7.26 -0.75
C ILE A 191 -16.22 -7.33 -2.27
N TRP A 192 -15.97 -6.20 -2.94
CA TRP A 192 -16.05 -6.08 -4.42
C TRP A 192 -17.37 -6.64 -4.99
N ASP A 193 -18.49 -6.33 -4.32
CA ASP A 193 -19.84 -6.81 -4.65
C ASP A 193 -20.03 -8.34 -4.66
N LYS A 194 -19.01 -9.11 -4.26
CA LYS A 194 -19.11 -10.56 -4.05
C LYS A 194 -19.47 -10.86 -2.60
N VAL A 195 -20.45 -11.75 -2.44
CA VAL A 195 -20.93 -12.23 -1.14
C VAL A 195 -20.24 -13.54 -0.78
N PHE A 196 -19.67 -13.59 0.42
CA PHE A 196 -18.97 -14.75 0.98
C PHE A 196 -19.71 -15.28 2.19
N LYS A 197 -19.92 -16.59 2.25
CA LYS A 197 -20.45 -17.25 3.45
C LYS A 197 -19.37 -17.30 4.53
N MET A 198 -19.71 -16.87 5.75
CA MET A 198 -18.79 -16.93 6.88
C MET A 198 -18.94 -18.25 7.63
N ALA A 199 -17.82 -18.82 8.04
CA ALA A 199 -17.74 -19.92 8.99
C ALA A 199 -18.00 -19.41 10.41
N SER A 200 -18.78 -20.18 11.18
CA SER A 200 -19.01 -19.95 12.61
C SER A 200 -18.02 -20.75 13.46
N CYS A 201 -17.59 -20.17 14.57
CA CYS A 201 -16.70 -20.83 15.51
C CYS A 201 -17.41 -22.00 16.22
N GLN A 202 -16.77 -23.17 16.30
CA GLN A 202 -17.31 -24.33 17.02
C GLN A 202 -17.42 -24.13 18.54
N VAL A 203 -16.67 -23.18 19.11
CA VAL A 203 -16.67 -22.91 20.56
C VAL A 203 -17.68 -21.84 20.93
N CYS A 204 -17.64 -20.68 20.27
CA CYS A 204 -18.46 -19.51 20.64
C CYS A 204 -19.57 -19.14 19.63
N GLY A 205 -19.68 -19.85 18.51
CA GLY A 205 -20.69 -19.60 17.47
C GLY A 205 -20.44 -18.35 16.60
N ARG A 206 -19.49 -17.48 16.95
CA ARG A 206 -19.23 -16.23 16.21
C ARG A 206 -18.69 -16.49 14.80
N TYR A 207 -19.15 -15.71 13.82
CA TYR A 207 -18.59 -15.69 12.48
C TYR A 207 -17.19 -15.06 12.48
N PHE A 208 -16.21 -15.72 11.85
CA PHE A 208 -14.81 -15.26 11.95
C PHE A 208 -14.04 -15.22 10.63
N ALA A 209 -14.34 -16.10 9.67
CA ALA A 209 -13.67 -16.12 8.37
C ALA A 209 -14.60 -16.62 7.25
N PRO A 210 -14.43 -16.19 5.99
CA PRO A 210 -15.06 -16.81 4.84
C PRO A 210 -14.73 -18.30 4.73
N VAL A 211 -15.71 -19.11 4.34
CA VAL A 211 -15.49 -20.55 4.09
C VAL A 211 -14.45 -20.75 2.98
N GLU A 212 -14.55 -20.01 1.88
CA GLU A 212 -13.58 -20.03 0.76
C GLU A 212 -12.15 -19.72 1.23
N GLN A 213 -11.98 -18.85 2.23
CA GLN A 213 -10.67 -18.57 2.82
C GLN A 213 -10.12 -19.77 3.60
N LEU A 214 -10.96 -20.45 4.39
CA LEU A 214 -10.55 -21.64 5.13
C LEU A 214 -10.19 -22.79 4.20
N GLU A 215 -10.95 -22.98 3.12
CA GLU A 215 -10.68 -23.97 2.08
C GLU A 215 -9.35 -23.69 1.37
N PHE A 216 -9.08 -22.42 1.03
CA PHE A 216 -7.81 -22.01 0.44
C PHE A 216 -6.61 -22.29 1.37
N ILE A 217 -6.73 -21.93 2.66
CA ILE A 217 -5.68 -22.20 3.65
C ILE A 217 -5.49 -23.71 3.81
N SER A 218 -6.57 -24.48 3.82
CA SER A 218 -6.52 -25.94 3.93
C SER A 218 -5.76 -26.57 2.77
N LYS A 219 -6.07 -26.15 1.54
CA LYS A 219 -5.38 -26.59 0.33
C LYS A 219 -3.89 -26.23 0.34
N THR A 220 -3.54 -25.08 0.87
CA THR A 220 -2.15 -24.56 0.84
C THR A 220 -1.28 -25.14 1.96
N THR A 221 -1.85 -25.41 3.13
CA THR A 221 -1.10 -25.84 4.33
C THR A 221 -1.23 -27.33 4.64
N GLY A 222 -2.22 -28.02 4.06
CA GLY A 222 -2.57 -29.40 4.40
C GLY A 222 -3.36 -29.55 5.70
N VAL A 223 -3.57 -28.46 6.46
CA VAL A 223 -4.41 -28.48 7.66
C VAL A 223 -5.87 -28.60 7.26
N SER A 224 -6.61 -29.54 7.86
CA SER A 224 -8.03 -29.72 7.51
C SER A 224 -8.89 -28.53 7.95
N VAL A 225 -9.94 -28.22 7.20
CA VAL A 225 -10.87 -27.12 7.54
C VAL A 225 -11.47 -27.32 8.95
N SER A 226 -11.80 -28.56 9.33
CA SER A 226 -12.35 -28.88 10.66
C SER A 226 -11.43 -28.45 11.80
N GLN A 227 -10.10 -28.57 11.64
CA GLN A 227 -9.11 -28.12 12.62
C GLN A 227 -9.00 -26.59 12.70
N MET A 228 -9.57 -25.85 11.74
CA MET A 228 -9.52 -24.39 11.68
C MET A 228 -10.84 -23.73 12.10
N MET A 229 -11.83 -24.49 12.57
CA MET A 229 -13.15 -24.00 12.96
C MET A 229 -13.21 -23.29 14.33
N THR A 230 -12.05 -23.01 14.94
CA THR A 230 -11.94 -22.21 16.17
C THR A 230 -11.39 -20.84 15.84
N CYS A 231 -12.13 -19.78 16.20
CA CYS A 231 -11.71 -18.40 15.99
C CYS A 231 -10.52 -18.04 16.88
N VAL A 232 -9.77 -17.00 16.52
CA VAL A 232 -8.55 -16.58 17.24
C VAL A 232 -8.81 -16.27 18.72
N SER A 233 -10.00 -15.78 19.07
CA SER A 233 -10.36 -15.49 20.48
C SER A 233 -10.64 -16.74 21.33
N CYS A 234 -10.81 -17.91 20.73
CA CYS A 234 -11.09 -19.17 21.43
C CYS A 234 -9.93 -20.18 21.30
N ARG A 235 -8.84 -19.82 20.63
CA ARG A 235 -7.59 -20.58 20.60
C ARG A 235 -6.71 -20.12 21.75
#